data_AF-A0A359HJH9-F1
#
_entry.id   AF-A0A359HJH9-F1
#
_cell.length_a   1.000
_cell.length_b   1.000
_cell.length_c   1.000
_cell.angle_alpha   90.00
_cell.angle_beta   90.00
_cell.angle_gamma   90.00
#
_symmetry.space_group_name_H-M   'P 1'
#
loop_
_entity.id
_entity.type
_entity.pdbx_description
1 polymer ?
#
loop_
_entity_poly.entity_id
_entity_poly.type
_entity_poly.pdbx_seq_one_letter_code
_entity_poly.pdbx_strand_id
1 'polypeptide(L)'
;MRNKSTLLVIVSIVAVALLIFATSARAQATPPVSDQQPRTLSINGSGTVSIQPDIAYIQIGVHTEGANAQETVASNNQQSQQLIDALSKAGIAAKDIQTSNFSISPRQEWDANGQPTGKITYIVDNSVSVTVRDLTKIGSILDAAVQAGANNIYGIQFDVEDREAAQQQAMSAAMDNARARAEVLAQAADVQLGQVISIQTYLGGASPIPYEKTYAMSADLAGSSVPVSTGEMQ
;
A
#
# COMPACT_ATOMS: atom_id res chain seq x y z
N MET A 1 -50.95 68.13 65.65
CA MET A 1 -51.34 66.79 65.13
C MET A 1 -51.28 66.80 63.60
N ARG A 2 -50.12 66.46 63.03
CA ARG A 2 -49.90 66.11 61.60
C ARG A 2 -48.43 65.70 61.50
N ASN A 3 -48.12 64.65 60.72
CA ASN A 3 -46.78 64.14 60.34
C ASN A 3 -46.40 62.71 60.79
N LYS A 4 -47.30 61.92 61.40
CA LYS A 4 -47.03 60.48 61.60
C LYS A 4 -47.43 59.60 60.40
N SER A 5 -48.35 60.05 59.56
CA SER A 5 -48.84 59.28 58.41
C SER A 5 -47.90 59.30 57.20
N THR A 6 -47.15 60.37 56.98
CA THR A 6 -46.21 60.49 55.85
C THR A 6 -44.94 59.67 56.04
N LEU A 7 -44.51 59.42 57.28
CA LEU A 7 -43.32 58.61 57.57
C LEU A 7 -43.56 57.11 57.32
N LEU A 8 -44.78 56.63 57.60
CA LEU A 8 -45.15 55.21 57.41
C LEU A 8 -45.29 54.80 55.93
N VAL A 9 -45.70 55.73 55.07
CA VAL A 9 -45.84 55.46 53.62
C VAL A 9 -44.47 55.34 52.95
N ILE A 10 -43.49 56.15 53.36
CA ILE A 10 -42.14 56.12 52.76
C ILE A 10 -41.37 54.84 53.16
N VAL A 11 -41.51 54.38 54.40
CA VAL A 11 -40.87 53.12 54.86
C VAL A 11 -41.46 51.90 54.14
N SER A 12 -42.77 51.93 53.83
CA SER A 12 -43.44 50.84 53.13
C SER A 12 -43.02 50.74 51.66
N ILE A 13 -42.73 51.86 50.99
CA ILE A 13 -42.29 51.87 49.58
C ILE A 13 -40.84 51.38 49.44
N VAL A 14 -39.97 51.65 50.42
CA VAL A 14 -38.57 51.17 50.42
C VAL A 14 -38.49 49.66 50.68
N ALA A 15 -39.37 49.12 51.53
CA ALA A 15 -39.40 47.67 51.83
C ALA A 15 -39.86 46.82 50.63
N VAL A 16 -40.79 47.34 49.80
CA VAL A 16 -41.26 46.63 48.59
C VAL A 16 -40.23 46.68 47.46
N ALA A 17 -39.46 47.77 47.32
CA ALA A 17 -38.41 47.88 46.32
C ALA A 17 -37.22 46.92 46.56
N LEU A 18 -36.91 46.60 47.83
CA LEU A 18 -35.86 45.65 48.20
C LEU A 18 -36.24 44.18 47.99
N LEU A 19 -37.54 43.86 47.96
CA LEU A 19 -38.01 42.49 47.71
C LEU A 19 -38.03 42.12 46.22
N ILE A 20 -38.12 43.10 45.31
CA ILE A 20 -38.17 42.85 43.86
C ILE A 20 -36.75 42.61 43.29
N PHE A 21 -35.70 43.19 43.89
CA PHE A 21 -34.31 42.98 43.45
C PHE A 21 -33.69 41.63 43.84
N ALA A 22 -34.31 40.87 44.74
CA ALA A 22 -33.76 39.60 45.24
C ALA A 22 -34.11 38.37 44.37
N THR A 23 -34.95 38.52 43.34
CA THR A 23 -35.47 37.37 42.57
C THR A 23 -34.78 37.14 41.22
N SER A 24 -33.92 38.05 40.76
CA SER A 24 -33.27 37.94 39.44
C SER A 24 -31.92 37.22 39.44
N ALA A 25 -31.46 36.69 40.59
CA ALA A 25 -30.11 36.13 40.75
C ALA A 25 -30.05 34.58 40.74
N ARG A 26 -31.10 33.88 40.31
CA ARG A 26 -31.12 32.41 40.29
C ARG A 26 -31.70 31.84 39.00
N ALA A 27 -30.91 31.81 37.92
CA ALA A 27 -31.03 30.80 36.85
C ALA A 27 -29.97 30.98 35.75
N GLN A 28 -28.69 30.82 36.07
CA GLN A 28 -27.69 30.35 35.09
C GLN A 28 -26.74 29.38 35.81
N ALA A 29 -27.29 28.24 36.23
CA ALA A 29 -26.46 27.08 36.56
C ALA A 29 -26.18 26.37 35.23
N THR A 30 -25.06 26.72 34.59
CA THR A 30 -24.49 25.91 33.52
C THR A 30 -24.20 24.53 34.13
N PRO A 31 -24.78 23.42 33.62
CA PRO A 31 -24.41 22.11 34.14
C PRO A 31 -22.89 21.94 33.97
N PRO A 32 -22.17 21.41 34.98
CA PRO A 32 -20.76 21.13 34.83
C PRO A 32 -20.63 20.06 33.75
N VAL A 33 -20.16 20.47 32.56
CA VAL A 33 -19.65 19.54 31.55
C VAL A 33 -18.47 18.86 32.22
N SER A 34 -18.72 17.66 32.73
CA SER A 34 -17.70 16.83 33.34
C SER A 34 -16.90 16.23 32.18
N ASP A 35 -16.00 17.03 31.60
CA ASP A 35 -14.96 16.57 30.68
C ASP A 35 -13.91 15.75 31.46
N GLN A 36 -14.35 14.68 32.11
CA GLN A 36 -13.44 13.65 32.59
C GLN A 36 -13.02 12.85 31.36
N GLN A 37 -12.06 13.37 30.60
CA GLN A 37 -11.40 12.57 29.57
C GLN A 37 -10.90 11.28 30.24
N PRO A 38 -11.27 10.09 29.71
CA PRO A 38 -10.80 8.85 30.28
C PRO A 38 -9.27 8.82 30.23
N ARG A 39 -8.65 8.27 31.28
CA ARG A 39 -7.20 8.01 31.26
C ARG A 39 -6.93 6.91 30.24
N THR A 40 -6.13 7.21 29.24
CA THR A 40 -5.80 6.28 28.16
C THR A 40 -4.31 6.00 28.11
N LEU A 41 -3.97 4.78 27.69
CA LEU A 41 -2.61 4.38 27.33
C LEU A 41 -2.64 4.01 25.84
N SER A 42 -1.92 4.77 25.02
CA SER A 42 -1.85 4.55 23.57
C SER A 42 -0.54 3.89 23.21
N ILE A 43 -0.62 2.69 22.61
CA ILE A 43 0.54 1.87 22.25
C ILE A 43 0.46 1.49 20.78
N ASN A 44 1.59 1.59 20.10
CA ASN A 44 1.76 1.00 18.77
C ASN A 44 2.41 -0.38 18.92
N GLY A 45 1.70 -1.41 18.46
CA GLY A 45 2.23 -2.75 18.27
C GLY A 45 2.59 -3.00 16.82
N SER A 46 3.58 -3.86 16.59
CA SER A 46 3.98 -4.30 15.25
C SER A 46 4.11 -5.82 15.24
N GLY A 47 3.67 -6.45 14.16
CA GLY A 47 3.80 -7.88 13.93
C GLY A 47 4.20 -8.13 12.48
N THR A 48 5.11 -9.06 12.26
CA THR A 48 5.61 -9.47 10.95
C THR A 48 5.51 -10.99 10.84
N VAL A 49 5.27 -11.49 9.63
CA VAL A 49 5.20 -12.93 9.34
C VAL A 49 5.97 -13.18 8.06
N SER A 50 6.86 -14.17 8.09
CA SER A 50 7.58 -14.59 6.89
C SER A 50 6.79 -15.64 6.14
N ILE A 51 6.59 -15.43 4.85
CA ILE A 51 5.91 -16.36 3.95
C ILE A 51 6.71 -16.58 2.68
N GLN A 52 6.66 -17.81 2.17
CA GLN A 52 7.23 -18.14 0.88
C GLN A 52 6.27 -17.70 -0.23
N PRO A 53 6.75 -16.99 -1.27
CA PRO A 53 5.92 -16.65 -2.42
C PRO A 53 5.43 -17.91 -3.15
N ASP A 54 4.21 -17.87 -3.66
CA ASP A 54 3.59 -18.92 -4.46
C ASP A 54 3.28 -18.49 -5.91
N ILE A 55 3.39 -17.18 -6.19
CA ILE A 55 3.19 -16.61 -7.52
C ILE A 55 4.31 -15.64 -7.89
N ALA A 56 4.48 -15.42 -9.19
CA ALA A 56 5.35 -14.40 -9.74
C ALA A 56 4.63 -13.63 -10.85
N TYR A 57 4.82 -12.32 -10.87
CA TYR A 57 4.44 -11.45 -11.97
C TYR A 57 5.68 -11.11 -12.78
N ILE A 58 5.61 -11.36 -14.08
CA ILE A 58 6.70 -11.10 -15.01
C ILE A 58 6.17 -10.19 -16.11
N GLN A 59 6.86 -9.08 -16.36
CA GLN A 59 6.53 -8.22 -17.49
C GLN A 59 7.52 -8.47 -18.62
N ILE A 60 7.00 -8.96 -19.75
CA ILE A 60 7.77 -9.40 -20.90
C ILE A 60 7.34 -8.56 -22.11
N GLY A 61 8.30 -8.05 -22.87
CA GLY A 61 8.03 -7.16 -23.99
C GLY A 61 8.81 -7.49 -25.26
N VAL A 62 8.21 -7.01 -26.34
CA VAL A 62 8.76 -6.97 -27.69
C VAL A 62 8.96 -5.50 -28.06
N HIS A 63 10.21 -5.17 -28.33
CA HIS A 63 10.67 -3.89 -28.83
C HIS A 63 11.06 -4.03 -30.30
N THR A 64 10.55 -3.14 -31.14
CA THR A 64 10.87 -3.11 -32.58
C THR A 64 11.09 -1.68 -33.04
N GLU A 65 12.03 -1.51 -33.97
CA GLU A 65 12.35 -0.20 -34.53
C GLU A 65 12.34 -0.25 -36.07
N GLY A 66 11.95 0.85 -36.72
CA GLY A 66 12.00 0.93 -38.17
C GLY A 66 11.65 2.32 -38.72
N ALA A 67 12.00 2.57 -39.98
CA ALA A 67 11.77 3.87 -40.63
C ALA A 67 10.30 4.12 -41.01
N ASN A 68 9.48 3.07 -41.09
CA ASN A 68 8.06 3.15 -41.43
C ASN A 68 7.21 2.71 -40.24
N ALA A 69 6.41 3.62 -39.69
CA ALA A 69 5.56 3.36 -38.54
C ALA A 69 4.62 2.15 -38.72
N GLN A 70 3.98 2.01 -39.88
CA GLN A 70 3.01 0.96 -40.14
C GLN A 70 3.68 -0.41 -40.22
N GLU A 71 4.83 -0.50 -40.88
CA GLU A 71 5.62 -1.74 -40.98
C GLU A 71 6.18 -2.14 -39.61
N THR A 72 6.68 -1.17 -38.83
CA THR A 72 7.18 -1.44 -37.47
C THR A 72 6.07 -1.96 -36.56
N VAL A 73 4.86 -1.37 -36.61
CA VAL A 73 3.71 -1.86 -35.83
C VAL A 73 3.30 -3.26 -36.28
N ALA A 74 3.24 -3.53 -37.58
CA ALA A 74 2.89 -4.85 -38.09
C ALA A 74 3.89 -5.93 -37.63
N SER A 75 5.19 -5.62 -37.70
CA SER A 75 6.26 -6.50 -37.20
C SER A 75 6.14 -6.74 -35.69
N ASN A 76 5.89 -5.69 -34.92
CA ASN A 76 5.69 -5.78 -33.47
C ASN A 76 4.49 -6.65 -33.10
N ASN A 77 3.35 -6.47 -33.78
CA ASN A 77 2.14 -7.25 -33.54
C ASN A 77 2.35 -8.73 -33.84
N GLN A 78 3.08 -9.05 -34.93
CA GLN A 78 3.41 -10.43 -35.27
C GLN A 78 4.27 -11.09 -34.18
N GLN A 79 5.34 -10.41 -33.74
CA GLN A 79 6.22 -10.91 -32.68
C GLN A 79 5.49 -11.01 -31.33
N SER A 80 4.63 -10.04 -31.00
CA SER A 80 3.82 -10.06 -29.78
C SER A 80 2.84 -11.23 -29.77
N GLN A 81 2.22 -11.56 -30.91
CA GLN A 81 1.36 -12.74 -31.02
C GLN A 81 2.15 -14.03 -30.86
N GLN A 82 3.34 -14.13 -31.49
CA GLN A 82 4.22 -15.29 -31.32
C GLN A 82 4.63 -15.49 -29.85
N LEU A 83 4.91 -14.40 -29.14
CA LEU A 83 5.18 -14.41 -27.70
C LEU A 83 3.99 -14.95 -26.92
N ILE A 84 2.78 -14.42 -27.12
CA ILE A 84 1.56 -14.88 -26.42
C ILE A 84 1.29 -16.36 -26.67
N ASP A 85 1.47 -16.81 -27.91
CA ASP A 85 1.30 -18.22 -28.30
C ASP A 85 2.34 -19.12 -27.62
N ALA A 86 3.60 -18.67 -27.53
CA ALA A 86 4.68 -19.39 -26.86
C ALA A 86 4.45 -19.50 -25.35
N LEU A 87 4.02 -18.42 -24.69
CA LEU A 87 3.66 -18.40 -23.27
C LEU A 87 2.49 -19.36 -22.99
N SER A 88 1.49 -19.37 -23.87
CA SER A 88 0.35 -20.30 -23.77
C SER A 88 0.81 -21.76 -23.91
N LYS A 89 1.71 -22.06 -24.86
CA LYS A 89 2.32 -23.38 -25.05
C LYS A 89 3.21 -23.81 -23.88
N ALA A 90 3.84 -22.84 -23.21
CA ALA A 90 4.61 -23.06 -21.98
C ALA A 90 3.72 -23.33 -20.75
N GLY A 91 2.39 -23.33 -20.92
CA GLY A 91 1.42 -23.73 -19.90
C GLY A 91 0.86 -22.57 -19.08
N ILE A 92 1.06 -21.32 -19.50
CA ILE A 92 0.38 -20.16 -18.90
C ILE A 92 -1.06 -20.10 -19.40
N ALA A 93 -2.02 -19.96 -18.49
CA ALA A 93 -3.41 -19.82 -18.87
C ALA A 93 -3.67 -18.46 -19.52
N ALA A 94 -4.59 -18.38 -20.47
CA ALA A 94 -4.91 -17.12 -21.17
C ALA A 94 -5.33 -15.98 -20.21
N LYS A 95 -5.99 -16.32 -19.08
CA LYS A 95 -6.36 -15.35 -18.04
C LYS A 95 -5.17 -14.74 -17.30
N ASP A 96 -4.03 -15.42 -17.33
CA ASP A 96 -2.79 -15.05 -16.65
C ASP A 96 -1.82 -14.36 -17.62
N ILE A 97 -2.27 -14.01 -18.83
CA ILE A 97 -1.52 -13.21 -19.82
C ILE A 97 -2.37 -11.97 -20.14
N GLN A 98 -1.83 -10.79 -19.85
CA GLN A 98 -2.51 -9.53 -20.10
C GLN A 98 -1.56 -8.54 -20.78
N THR A 99 -1.94 -7.95 -21.91
CA THR A 99 -1.19 -6.81 -22.47
C THR A 99 -1.19 -5.66 -21.47
N SER A 100 0.00 -5.28 -21.01
CA SER A 100 0.20 -4.23 -19.99
C SER A 100 0.56 -2.87 -20.59
N ASN A 101 1.21 -2.85 -21.76
CA ASN A 101 1.56 -1.61 -22.44
C ASN A 101 1.65 -1.82 -23.96
N PHE A 102 1.23 -0.82 -24.72
CA PHE A 102 1.51 -0.68 -26.14
C PHE A 102 1.81 0.79 -26.43
N SER A 103 2.96 1.08 -27.01
CA SER A 103 3.35 2.45 -27.35
C SER A 103 4.10 2.51 -28.66
N ILE A 104 3.87 3.57 -29.41
CA ILE A 104 4.65 3.95 -30.58
C ILE A 104 5.20 5.36 -30.38
N SER A 105 6.49 5.56 -30.63
CA SER A 105 7.11 6.87 -30.53
C SER A 105 8.10 7.10 -31.69
N PRO A 106 8.11 8.31 -32.30
CA PRO A 106 9.15 8.69 -33.24
C PRO A 106 10.41 9.12 -32.49
N ARG A 107 11.57 8.66 -32.94
CA ARG A 107 12.89 9.06 -32.46
C ARG A 107 13.67 9.71 -33.60
N GLN A 108 14.03 10.98 -33.44
CA GLN A 108 14.97 11.66 -34.31
C GLN A 108 16.33 10.96 -34.22
N GLU A 109 17.05 10.82 -35.32
CA GLU A 109 18.45 10.35 -35.29
C GLU A 109 19.41 11.54 -35.31
N TRP A 110 20.46 11.46 -34.49
CA TRP A 110 21.52 12.45 -34.41
C TRP A 110 22.84 11.86 -34.92
N ASP A 111 23.64 12.68 -35.60
CA ASP A 111 24.98 12.29 -36.04
C ASP A 111 26.00 12.36 -34.89
N ALA A 112 27.25 11.99 -35.16
CA ALA A 112 28.33 12.02 -34.18
C ALA A 112 28.66 13.45 -33.65
N ASN A 113 28.22 14.49 -34.34
CA ASN A 113 28.41 15.89 -33.94
C ASN A 113 27.19 16.44 -33.18
N GLY A 114 26.19 15.60 -32.90
CA GLY A 114 24.95 15.99 -32.23
C GLY A 114 23.97 16.75 -33.12
N GLN A 115 24.15 16.74 -34.44
CA GLN A 115 23.24 17.39 -35.38
C GLN A 115 22.12 16.43 -35.81
N PRO A 116 20.88 16.93 -35.95
CA PRO A 116 19.78 16.12 -36.45
C PRO A 116 20.06 15.66 -37.89
N THR A 117 20.02 14.35 -38.12
CA THR A 117 20.22 13.76 -39.47
C THR A 117 19.01 13.96 -40.40
N GLY A 118 17.86 14.36 -39.83
CA GLY A 118 16.57 14.41 -40.54
C GLY A 118 15.88 13.05 -40.67
N LYS A 119 16.50 11.96 -40.21
CA LYS A 119 15.88 10.63 -40.16
C LYS A 119 15.07 10.47 -38.89
N ILE A 120 13.91 9.82 -39.03
CA ILE A 120 13.04 9.43 -37.93
C ILE A 120 12.98 7.90 -37.93
N THR A 121 13.26 7.32 -36.77
CA THR A 121 13.04 5.90 -36.49
C THR A 121 11.86 5.76 -35.56
N TYR A 122 10.86 4.98 -35.95
CA TYR A 122 9.71 4.66 -35.11
C TYR A 122 10.06 3.49 -34.22
N ILE A 123 9.83 3.67 -32.93
CA ILE A 123 9.98 2.68 -31.89
C ILE A 123 8.59 2.21 -31.48
N VAL A 124 8.39 0.89 -31.46
CA VAL A 124 7.17 0.27 -30.96
C VAL A 124 7.55 -0.68 -29.83
N ASP A 125 6.93 -0.46 -28.68
CA ASP A 125 7.04 -1.31 -27.50
C ASP A 125 5.68 -1.92 -27.21
N ASN A 126 5.64 -3.23 -27.03
CA ASN A 126 4.48 -3.96 -26.57
C ASN A 126 4.91 -4.90 -25.46
N SER A 127 4.22 -4.86 -24.33
CA SER A 127 4.51 -5.75 -23.20
C SER A 127 3.26 -6.42 -22.69
N VAL A 128 3.45 -7.64 -22.20
CA VAL A 128 2.47 -8.44 -21.50
C VAL A 128 2.91 -8.66 -20.05
N SER A 129 1.98 -8.52 -19.12
CA SER A 129 2.09 -9.01 -17.76
C SER A 129 1.67 -10.47 -17.72
N VAL A 130 2.50 -11.30 -17.12
CA VAL A 130 2.34 -12.74 -17.03
C VAL A 130 2.32 -13.15 -15.56
N THR A 131 1.25 -13.83 -15.14
CA THR A 131 1.16 -14.44 -13.81
C THR A 131 1.60 -15.90 -13.87
N VAL A 132 2.65 -16.24 -13.13
CA VAL A 132 3.22 -17.58 -13.04
C VAL A 132 2.94 -18.14 -11.65
N ARG A 133 2.18 -19.24 -11.58
CA ARG A 133 1.81 -19.92 -10.32
C ARG A 133 2.67 -21.14 -10.01
N ASP A 134 3.42 -21.59 -11.01
CA ASP A 134 4.40 -22.65 -10.88
C ASP A 134 5.79 -22.02 -11.01
N LEU A 135 6.33 -21.58 -9.87
CA LEU A 135 7.60 -20.84 -9.82
C LEU A 135 8.77 -21.66 -10.38
N THR A 136 8.66 -22.99 -10.39
CA THR A 136 9.69 -23.89 -10.95
C THR A 136 9.80 -23.78 -12.47
N LYS A 137 8.75 -23.29 -13.14
CA LYS A 137 8.71 -23.13 -14.60
C LYS A 137 9.24 -21.80 -15.09
N ILE A 138 9.53 -20.84 -14.21
CA ILE A 138 9.92 -19.48 -14.61
C ILE A 138 11.07 -19.50 -15.62
N GLY A 139 12.15 -20.26 -15.35
CA GLY A 139 13.28 -20.35 -16.27
C GLY A 139 12.85 -20.79 -17.68
N SER A 140 12.07 -21.88 -17.78
CA SER A 140 11.57 -22.38 -19.06
C SER A 140 10.59 -21.42 -19.77
N ILE A 141 9.81 -20.65 -19.02
CA ILE A 141 8.89 -19.64 -19.56
C ILE A 141 9.68 -18.48 -20.16
N LEU A 142 10.72 -18.00 -19.45
CA LEU A 142 11.59 -16.95 -19.94
C LEU A 142 12.36 -17.40 -21.19
N ASP A 143 12.88 -18.62 -21.21
CA ASP A 143 13.56 -19.18 -22.37
C ASP A 143 12.62 -19.25 -23.59
N ALA A 144 11.38 -19.73 -23.39
CA ALA A 144 10.36 -19.79 -24.43
C ALA A 144 9.98 -18.39 -24.95
N ALA A 145 9.87 -17.41 -24.05
CA ALA A 145 9.58 -16.02 -24.42
C ALA A 145 10.69 -15.41 -25.28
N VAL A 146 11.96 -15.59 -24.91
CA VAL A 146 13.11 -15.09 -25.67
C VAL A 146 13.17 -15.76 -27.06
N GLN A 147 12.97 -17.08 -27.13
CA GLN A 147 12.92 -17.80 -28.41
C GLN A 147 11.76 -17.33 -29.31
N ALA A 148 10.68 -16.82 -28.72
CA ALA A 148 9.51 -16.29 -29.43
C ALA A 148 9.64 -14.81 -29.82
N GLY A 149 10.78 -14.15 -29.53
CA GLY A 149 11.06 -12.77 -29.93
C GLY A 149 10.93 -11.74 -28.81
N ALA A 150 10.68 -12.15 -27.56
CA ALA A 150 10.81 -11.23 -26.44
C ALA A 150 12.26 -10.76 -26.32
N ASN A 151 12.44 -9.45 -26.21
CA ASN A 151 13.74 -8.81 -26.10
C ASN A 151 13.80 -7.76 -24.97
N ASN A 152 12.70 -7.64 -24.21
CA ASN A 152 12.63 -6.84 -23.00
C ASN A 152 11.99 -7.65 -21.88
N ILE A 153 12.63 -7.72 -20.71
CA ILE A 153 12.08 -8.32 -19.50
C ILE A 153 12.27 -7.28 -18.39
N TYR A 154 11.17 -6.71 -17.89
CA TYR A 154 11.21 -5.56 -16.98
C TYR A 154 11.36 -5.96 -15.50
N GLY A 155 11.55 -7.25 -15.22
CA GLY A 155 11.76 -7.80 -13.89
C GLY A 155 10.80 -8.94 -13.56
N ILE A 156 11.05 -9.56 -12.41
CA ILE A 156 10.23 -10.63 -11.82
C ILE A 156 9.84 -10.16 -10.43
N GLN A 157 8.55 -10.06 -10.17
CA GLN A 157 8.01 -9.72 -8.84
C GLN A 157 7.39 -10.97 -8.23
N PHE A 158 7.96 -11.46 -7.13
CA PHE A 158 7.37 -12.54 -6.36
C PHE A 158 6.28 -12.04 -5.44
N ASP A 159 5.28 -12.88 -5.25
CA ASP A 159 4.13 -12.55 -4.42
C ASP A 159 3.41 -13.79 -3.85
N VAL A 160 2.44 -13.57 -2.97
CA VAL A 160 1.51 -14.57 -2.44
C VAL A 160 0.11 -14.25 -2.92
N GLU A 161 -0.56 -15.21 -3.56
CA GLU A 161 -1.92 -15.04 -4.06
C GLU A 161 -2.93 -14.79 -2.93
N ASP A 162 -2.91 -15.64 -1.89
CA ASP A 162 -3.78 -15.51 -0.72
C ASP A 162 -2.98 -15.08 0.53
N ARG A 163 -3.10 -13.80 0.88
CA ARG A 163 -2.39 -13.21 2.02
C ARG A 163 -3.20 -13.22 3.31
N GLU A 164 -4.45 -13.66 3.28
CA GLU A 164 -5.38 -13.45 4.40
C GLU A 164 -4.86 -14.11 5.67
N ALA A 165 -4.45 -15.37 5.59
CA ALA A 165 -3.92 -16.11 6.73
C ALA A 165 -2.65 -15.47 7.31
N ALA A 166 -1.72 -15.02 6.46
CA ALA A 166 -0.49 -14.36 6.89
C ALA A 166 -0.78 -12.99 7.56
N GLN A 167 -1.72 -12.23 7.01
CA GLN A 167 -2.15 -10.96 7.59
C GLN A 167 -2.81 -11.16 8.97
N GLN A 168 -3.69 -12.16 9.11
CA GLN A 168 -4.30 -12.48 10.40
C GLN A 168 -3.25 -12.87 11.45
N GLN A 169 -2.25 -13.66 11.06
CA GLN A 169 -1.12 -14.01 11.94
C GLN A 169 -0.31 -12.76 12.35
N ALA A 170 -0.01 -11.87 11.40
CA ALA A 170 0.72 -10.63 11.68
C ALA A 170 -0.06 -9.70 12.61
N MET A 171 -1.39 -9.59 12.44
CA MET A 171 -2.25 -8.83 13.34
C MET A 171 -2.27 -9.40 14.76
N SER A 172 -2.34 -10.74 14.90
CA SER A 172 -2.27 -11.38 16.22
C SER A 172 -0.94 -11.05 16.90
N ALA A 173 0.18 -11.19 16.18
CA ALA A 173 1.50 -10.86 16.71
C ALA A 173 1.62 -9.38 17.09
N ALA A 174 1.03 -8.47 16.30
CA ALA A 174 1.01 -7.04 16.60
C ALA A 174 0.22 -6.74 17.89
N MET A 175 -0.91 -7.41 18.10
CA MET A 175 -1.72 -7.26 19.32
C MET A 175 -1.00 -7.80 20.56
N ASP A 176 -0.31 -8.94 20.45
CA ASP A 176 0.48 -9.48 21.55
C ASP A 176 1.67 -8.56 21.88
N ASN A 177 2.32 -8.00 20.86
CA ASN A 177 3.37 -6.99 21.03
C ASN A 177 2.84 -5.71 21.71
N ALA A 178 1.68 -5.20 21.28
CA ALA A 178 1.05 -4.04 21.90
C ALA A 178 0.70 -4.29 23.37
N ARG A 179 0.13 -5.46 23.69
CA ARG A 179 -0.21 -5.85 25.05
C ARG A 179 1.02 -5.92 25.95
N ALA A 180 2.07 -6.61 25.51
CA ALA A 180 3.31 -6.72 26.28
C ALA A 180 3.93 -5.34 26.58
N ARG A 181 3.92 -4.42 25.61
CA ARG A 181 4.38 -3.03 25.81
C ARG A 181 3.49 -2.25 26.76
N ALA A 182 2.17 -2.42 26.66
CA ALA A 182 1.22 -1.78 27.55
C ALA A 182 1.41 -2.21 29.01
N GLU A 183 1.64 -3.50 29.25
CA GLU A 183 1.91 -4.07 30.58
C GLU A 183 3.17 -3.47 31.21
N VAL A 184 4.27 -3.38 30.44
CA VAL A 184 5.53 -2.78 30.91
C VAL A 184 5.33 -1.31 31.30
N LEU A 185 4.63 -0.52 30.48
CA LEU A 185 4.41 0.90 30.78
C LEU A 185 3.43 1.11 31.94
N ALA A 186 2.39 0.28 32.06
CA ALA A 186 1.46 0.34 33.19
C ALA A 186 2.19 0.04 34.51
N GLN A 187 3.03 -1.00 34.53
CA GLN A 187 3.83 -1.34 35.70
C GLN A 187 4.82 -0.22 36.07
N ALA A 188 5.49 0.37 35.08
CA ALA A 188 6.43 1.47 35.31
C ALA A 188 5.76 2.75 35.83
N ALA A 189 4.48 2.96 35.51
CA ALA A 189 3.68 4.09 35.97
C ALA A 189 2.90 3.81 37.27
N ASP A 190 3.08 2.64 37.89
CA ASP A 190 2.34 2.19 39.08
C ASP A 190 0.80 2.24 38.90
N VAL A 191 0.33 1.83 37.72
CA VAL A 191 -1.09 1.72 37.37
C VAL A 191 -1.44 0.33 36.86
N GLN A 192 -2.72 -0.04 36.94
CA GLN A 192 -3.22 -1.28 36.36
C GLN A 192 -3.67 -1.05 34.91
N LEU A 193 -3.33 -2.00 34.03
CA LEU A 193 -3.81 -1.99 32.65
C LEU A 193 -5.32 -2.29 32.61
N GLY A 194 -6.08 -1.39 31.99
CA GLY A 194 -7.54 -1.50 31.87
C GLY A 194 -8.01 -2.26 30.62
N GLN A 195 -9.33 -2.23 30.38
CA GLN A 195 -9.93 -2.81 29.18
C GLN A 195 -9.57 -1.99 27.92
N VAL A 196 -9.58 -2.65 26.76
CA VAL A 196 -9.36 -2.00 25.47
C VAL A 196 -10.52 -1.06 25.14
N ILE A 197 -10.21 0.21 24.88
CA ILE A 197 -11.20 1.25 24.52
C ILE A 197 -11.29 1.43 23.00
N SER A 198 -10.18 1.32 22.28
CA SER A 198 -10.12 1.48 20.83
C SER A 198 -8.96 0.67 20.26
N ILE A 199 -9.18 0.07 19.09
CA ILE A 199 -8.14 -0.53 18.26
C ILE A 199 -8.20 0.15 16.90
N GLN A 200 -7.06 0.64 16.44
CA GLN A 200 -6.87 1.12 15.08
C GLN A 200 -5.82 0.21 14.45
N THR A 201 -6.20 -0.48 13.38
CA THR A 201 -5.27 -1.32 12.62
C THR A 201 -4.84 -0.57 11.38
N TYR A 202 -3.55 -0.64 11.09
CA TYR A 202 -3.01 -0.18 9.82
C TYR A 202 -2.31 -1.36 9.17
N LEU A 203 -2.99 -1.95 8.19
CA LEU A 203 -2.31 -2.76 7.20
C LEU A 203 -1.59 -1.77 6.30
N GLY A 204 -0.31 -1.57 6.55
CA GLY A 204 0.51 -0.88 5.55
C GLY A 204 0.28 -1.56 4.22
N GLY A 205 0.09 -0.76 3.16
CA GLY A 205 0.23 -1.24 1.79
C GLY A 205 1.69 -1.61 1.56
N ALA A 206 2.18 -2.58 2.32
CA ALA A 206 3.50 -3.11 2.25
C ALA A 206 3.55 -3.85 0.92
N SER A 207 4.10 -3.15 -0.08
CA SER A 207 4.71 -3.87 -1.20
C SER A 207 5.73 -4.81 -0.54
N PRO A 208 5.62 -6.14 -0.74
CA PRO A 208 6.47 -7.10 -0.09
C PRO A 208 7.94 -6.69 -0.27
N ILE A 209 8.68 -6.56 0.82
CA ILE A 209 10.12 -6.30 0.73
C ILE A 209 10.78 -7.67 0.62
N PRO A 210 11.50 -7.98 -0.48
CA PRO A 210 12.24 -9.23 -0.59
C PRO A 210 13.24 -9.32 0.56
N TYR A 211 13.12 -10.35 1.39
CA TYR A 211 14.11 -10.66 2.40
C TYR A 211 15.18 -11.58 1.78
N GLU A 212 16.32 -11.00 1.40
CA GLU A 212 17.50 -11.79 1.05
C GLU A 212 18.17 -12.33 2.33
N LYS A 213 17.96 -13.62 2.62
CA LYS A 213 18.95 -14.38 3.40
C LYS A 213 20.18 -14.57 2.49
N THR A 214 21.28 -13.91 2.83
CA THR A 214 22.58 -14.13 2.20
C THR A 214 23.08 -15.55 2.49
N TYR A 215 22.63 -16.52 1.69
CA TYR A 215 23.32 -17.80 1.58
C TYR A 215 24.49 -17.60 0.61
N ALA A 216 25.72 -17.87 1.09
CA ALA A 216 26.89 -17.96 0.25
C ALA A 216 26.62 -18.97 -0.87
N MET A 217 26.52 -18.49 -2.12
CA MET A 217 26.33 -19.31 -3.31
C MET A 217 27.45 -20.34 -3.39
N SER A 218 27.09 -21.62 -3.24
CA SER A 218 27.92 -22.70 -3.77
C SER A 218 27.69 -22.74 -5.27
N ALA A 219 28.78 -22.48 -6.00
CA ALA A 219 28.82 -22.54 -7.45
C ALA A 219 28.77 -24.00 -7.88
N ASP A 220 27.58 -24.48 -8.19
CA ASP A 220 27.39 -25.60 -9.11
C ASP A 220 25.98 -25.45 -9.69
N LEU A 221 25.90 -25.32 -11.03
CA LEU A 221 24.88 -25.93 -11.88
C LEU A 221 25.06 -25.44 -13.32
N ALA A 222 25.71 -26.28 -14.12
CA ALA A 222 25.61 -26.25 -15.57
C ALA A 222 24.19 -26.68 -15.98
N GLY A 223 23.41 -25.71 -16.44
CA GLY A 223 22.09 -25.89 -17.07
C GLY A 223 21.67 -24.56 -17.69
N SER A 224 21.36 -24.56 -18.98
CA SER A 224 21.17 -23.37 -19.83
C SER A 224 19.87 -22.59 -19.59
N SER A 225 19.36 -22.55 -18.36
CA SER A 225 18.16 -21.80 -17.98
C SER A 225 18.53 -20.58 -17.13
N VAL A 226 17.79 -19.48 -17.29
CA VAL A 226 17.97 -18.27 -16.45
C VAL A 226 17.83 -18.65 -14.96
N PRO A 227 18.87 -18.44 -14.13
CA PRO A 227 18.79 -18.73 -12.70
C PRO A 227 17.89 -17.71 -12.02
N VAL A 228 16.88 -18.19 -11.29
CA VAL A 228 15.89 -17.35 -10.59
C VAL A 228 15.81 -17.81 -9.13
N SER A 229 15.89 -16.86 -8.19
CA SER A 229 15.75 -17.09 -6.75
C SER A 229 14.52 -16.36 -6.23
N THR A 230 13.68 -17.04 -5.45
CA THR A 230 12.37 -16.52 -5.03
C THR A 230 12.39 -15.70 -3.74
N GLY A 231 13.40 -15.87 -2.89
CA GLY A 231 13.49 -15.21 -1.57
C GLY A 231 12.35 -15.59 -0.60
N GLU A 232 12.36 -14.99 0.59
CA GLU A 232 11.23 -14.97 1.54
C GLU A 232 10.60 -13.55 1.55
N MET A 233 9.31 -13.42 1.82
CA MET A 233 8.63 -12.12 1.98
C MET A 233 8.24 -11.89 3.44
N GLN A 234 8.25 -10.62 3.88
CA GLN A 234 7.87 -10.16 5.23
C GLN A 234 6.71 -9.17 5.21
#